data_AF-A0A1G7WBU5-F1
#
_entry.id   AF-A0A1G7WBU5-F1
#
_cell.length_a   1.000
_cell.length_b   1.000
_cell.length_c   1.000
_cell.angle_alpha   90.00
_cell.angle_beta   90.00
_cell.angle_gamma   90.00
#
_symmetry.space_group_name_H-M   'P 1'
#
loop_
_entity.id
_entity.type
_entity.pdbx_description
1 polymer ?
#
loop_
_entity_poly.entity_id
_entity_poly.type
_entity_poly.pdbx_seq_one_letter_code
_entity_poly.pdbx_strand_id
1 'polypeptide(L)'
;MRYLFVSSYKIMKKIIFVSMLAACGFSGYAQTYQPITSKNKTYLETLKGVSYTYKQGVVTLKNNGKYALGTVSVTASSKVDSTLFGIALFDDGVNKGETVKADVYFTNGLGKNEHEVPLKQVDQKNLVLSFDKATRAVK
;
A
#
# COMPACT_ATOMS: atom_id res chain seq x y z
N MET A 1 22.19 56.75 33.99
CA MET A 1 22.38 55.61 33.07
C MET A 1 21.21 54.68 33.22
N ARG A 2 20.45 54.48 32.14
CA ARG A 2 19.07 54.00 32.15
C ARG A 2 19.02 52.66 31.40
N TYR A 3 18.24 51.72 31.94
CA TYR A 3 17.74 50.48 31.35
C TYR A 3 18.58 49.19 31.47
N LEU A 4 18.45 48.55 32.63
CA LEU A 4 18.25 47.09 32.77
C LEU A 4 16.84 46.75 32.28
N PHE A 5 16.65 46.12 31.12
CA PHE A 5 15.41 45.36 30.83
C PHE A 5 15.47 44.50 29.55
N VAL A 6 16.48 43.64 29.35
CA VAL A 6 16.37 42.61 28.29
C VAL A 6 17.11 41.32 28.68
N SER A 7 16.60 40.56 29.65
CA SER A 7 17.12 39.21 29.92
C SER A 7 16.03 38.25 30.41
N SER A 8 15.03 37.97 29.58
CA SER A 8 14.11 36.83 29.84
C SER A 8 13.38 36.27 28.62
N TYR A 9 13.50 36.84 27.42
CA TYR A 9 12.72 36.36 26.26
C TYR A 9 13.40 35.29 25.39
N LYS A 10 14.69 35.00 25.58
CA LYS A 10 15.46 34.17 24.64
C LYS A 10 15.55 32.69 25.01
N ILE A 11 15.26 32.32 26.26
CA ILE A 11 15.49 30.97 26.80
C ILE A 11 14.25 30.08 26.64
N MET A 12 13.04 30.64 26.74
CA MET A 12 11.78 29.87 26.70
C MET A 12 11.37 29.40 25.29
N LYS A 13 11.97 29.95 24.22
CA LYS A 13 11.58 29.65 22.83
C LYS A 13 12.26 28.40 22.24
N LYS A 14 13.27 27.84 22.91
CA LYS A 14 14.02 26.66 22.41
C LYS A 14 13.53 25.32 22.96
N ILE A 15 12.82 25.31 24.10
CA ILE A 15 12.38 24.06 24.74
C ILE A 15 11.09 23.50 24.10
N ILE A 16 10.26 24.37 23.50
CA ILE A 16 9.00 23.95 22.86
C ILE A 16 9.23 23.20 21.53
N PHE A 17 10.41 23.37 20.90
CA PHE A 17 10.66 22.75 19.60
C PHE A 17 11.09 21.28 19.69
N VAL A 18 11.49 20.79 20.87
CA VAL A 18 12.00 19.43 21.06
C VAL A 18 10.90 18.43 21.41
N SER A 19 9.75 18.88 21.93
CA SER A 19 8.62 17.98 22.27
C SER A 19 7.79 17.54 21.07
N MET A 20 7.95 18.15 19.89
CA MET A 20 7.14 17.83 18.70
C MET A 20 7.69 16.68 17.85
N LEU A 21 8.92 16.21 18.10
CA LEU A 21 9.49 15.02 17.42
C LEU A 21 9.10 13.69 18.08
N ALA A 22 8.44 13.71 19.25
CA ALA A 22 8.08 12.50 19.99
C ALA A 22 6.76 11.84 19.53
N ALA A 23 6.05 12.41 18.54
CA ALA A 23 4.76 11.90 18.07
C ALA A 23 4.84 11.04 16.79
N CYS A 24 6.02 10.77 16.24
CA CYS A 24 6.19 9.82 15.13
C CYS A 24 6.40 8.38 15.63
N GLY A 25 5.69 8.01 16.70
CA GLY A 25 5.64 6.65 17.26
C GLY A 25 4.49 5.84 16.69
N PHE A 26 4.17 5.97 15.41
CA PHE A 26 3.31 4.99 14.75
C PHE A 26 4.21 3.93 14.15
N SER A 27 4.51 2.90 14.94
CA SER A 27 4.95 1.60 14.45
C SER A 27 3.82 0.99 13.60
N GLY A 28 3.60 1.58 12.42
CA GLY A 28 2.78 0.98 11.39
C GLY A 28 3.40 -0.35 11.03
N TYR A 29 2.63 -1.42 11.17
CA TYR A 29 3.00 -2.72 10.63
C TYR A 29 3.38 -2.53 9.16
N ALA A 30 4.65 -2.78 8.83
CA ALA A 30 5.11 -2.73 7.46
C ALA A 30 4.51 -3.94 6.75
N GLN A 31 3.48 -3.70 5.95
CA GLN A 31 2.90 -4.74 5.10
C GLN A 31 4.02 -5.36 4.25
N THR A 32 4.05 -6.69 4.17
CA THR A 32 5.07 -7.35 3.36
C THR A 32 4.64 -7.32 1.90
N TYR A 33 5.45 -6.66 1.07
CA TYR A 33 5.26 -6.60 -0.37
C TYR A 33 6.25 -7.55 -1.03
N GLN A 34 5.75 -8.46 -1.85
CA GLN A 34 6.61 -9.28 -2.68
C GLN A 34 7.09 -8.49 -3.90
N PRO A 35 8.39 -8.56 -4.23
CA PRO A 35 8.89 -7.98 -5.45
C PRO A 35 8.25 -8.68 -6.66
N ILE A 36 8.21 -7.98 -7.78
CA ILE A 36 7.77 -8.56 -9.04
C ILE A 36 8.76 -9.66 -9.44
N THR A 37 8.31 -10.91 -9.43
CA THR A 37 9.15 -12.09 -9.76
C THR A 37 9.14 -12.44 -11.25
N SER A 38 8.25 -11.82 -12.03
CA SER A 38 8.14 -12.06 -13.47
C SER A 38 9.39 -11.60 -14.23
N LYS A 39 9.91 -12.48 -15.10
CA LYS A 39 11.05 -12.19 -15.98
C LYS A 39 10.63 -11.55 -17.32
N ASN A 40 9.33 -11.37 -17.56
CA ASN A 40 8.83 -10.83 -18.81
C ASN A 40 9.16 -9.33 -18.91
N LYS A 41 9.97 -8.96 -19.91
CA LYS A 41 10.42 -7.57 -20.12
C LYS A 41 9.26 -6.59 -20.30
N THR A 42 8.23 -6.97 -21.06
CA THR A 42 7.06 -6.12 -21.30
C THR A 42 6.28 -5.89 -20.02
N TYR A 43 6.15 -6.91 -19.19
CA TYR A 43 5.48 -6.84 -17.89
C TYR A 43 6.23 -5.90 -16.92
N LEU A 44 7.54 -6.08 -16.79
CA LEU A 44 8.38 -5.24 -15.95
C LEU A 44 8.33 -3.77 -16.38
N GLU A 45 8.41 -3.49 -17.68
CA GLU A 45 8.29 -2.12 -18.21
C GLU A 45 6.88 -1.54 -18.06
N THR A 46 5.84 -2.38 -17.99
CA THR A 46 4.47 -1.93 -17.75
C THR A 46 4.27 -1.51 -16.30
N LEU A 47 4.80 -2.28 -15.35
CA LEU A 47 4.71 -1.99 -13.92
C LEU A 47 5.76 -0.99 -13.43
N LYS A 48 6.72 -0.60 -14.26
CA LYS A 48 7.72 0.39 -13.90
C LYS A 48 7.06 1.75 -13.61
N GLY A 49 7.20 2.21 -12.36
CA GLY A 49 6.55 3.43 -11.87
C GLY A 49 5.13 3.21 -11.36
N VAL A 50 4.62 1.98 -11.39
CA VAL A 50 3.36 1.60 -10.74
C VAL A 50 3.67 1.10 -9.33
N SER A 51 2.95 1.61 -8.35
CA SER A 51 3.06 1.16 -6.97
C SER A 51 1.67 0.97 -6.37
N TYR A 52 1.58 0.14 -5.33
CA TYR A 52 0.37 0.00 -4.56
C TYR A 52 0.68 0.02 -3.07
N THR A 53 -0.33 0.37 -2.29
CA THR A 53 -0.35 0.21 -0.84
C THR A 53 -1.60 -0.55 -0.43
N TYR A 54 -1.51 -1.24 0.69
CA TYR A 54 -2.65 -1.91 1.29
C TYR A 54 -2.95 -1.34 2.68
N LYS A 55 -4.23 -1.11 2.96
CA LYS A 55 -4.70 -0.73 4.29
C LYS A 55 -6.13 -1.19 4.49
N GLN A 56 -6.36 -1.98 5.54
CA GLN A 56 -7.69 -2.35 6.02
C GLN A 56 -8.60 -2.91 4.91
N GLY A 57 -8.11 -3.89 4.15
CA GLY A 57 -8.87 -4.52 3.08
C GLY A 57 -8.90 -3.75 1.77
N VAL A 58 -8.25 -2.58 1.68
CA VAL A 58 -8.25 -1.76 0.46
C VAL A 58 -6.84 -1.68 -0.14
N VAL A 59 -6.73 -1.98 -1.43
CA VAL A 59 -5.53 -1.70 -2.22
C VAL A 59 -5.69 -0.34 -2.89
N THR A 60 -4.74 0.56 -2.64
CA THR A 60 -4.62 1.83 -3.37
C THR A 60 -3.50 1.69 -4.40
N LEU A 61 -3.84 1.68 -5.69
CA LEU A 61 -2.91 1.56 -6.80
C LEU A 61 -2.63 2.95 -7.38
N LYS A 62 -1.35 3.27 -7.56
CA LYS A 62 -0.87 4.52 -8.16
C LYS A 62 -0.05 4.22 -9.40
N ASN A 63 -0.47 4.76 -10.54
CA ASN A 63 0.24 4.60 -11.80
C ASN A 63 1.06 5.87 -12.10
N ASN A 64 2.34 5.90 -11.70
CA ASN A 64 3.29 6.92 -12.19
C ASN A 64 4.12 6.42 -13.38
N GLY A 65 3.70 5.30 -13.99
CA GLY A 65 4.39 4.68 -15.10
C GLY A 65 4.24 5.47 -16.40
N LYS A 66 4.86 4.93 -17.45
CA LYS A 66 4.79 5.53 -18.79
C LYS A 66 3.47 5.24 -19.49
N TYR A 67 2.83 4.12 -19.15
CA TYR A 67 1.67 3.57 -19.86
C TYR A 67 0.40 3.65 -19.00
N ALA A 68 -0.75 3.80 -19.65
CA ALA A 68 -2.02 3.48 -19.02
C ALA A 68 -2.14 1.96 -18.87
N LEU A 69 -2.71 1.52 -17.76
CA LEU A 69 -2.92 0.11 -17.44
C LEU A 69 -4.34 -0.28 -17.83
N GLY A 70 -4.50 -1.48 -18.38
CA GLY A 70 -5.80 -2.04 -18.75
C GLY A 70 -6.41 -2.82 -17.60
N THR A 71 -5.86 -3.99 -17.31
CA THR A 71 -6.26 -4.79 -16.14
C THR A 71 -5.07 -4.96 -15.22
N VAL A 72 -5.26 -4.69 -13.93
CA VAL A 72 -4.27 -4.95 -12.88
C VAL A 72 -4.93 -5.77 -11.79
N SER A 73 -4.27 -6.83 -11.33
CA SER A 73 -4.65 -7.57 -10.13
C SER A 73 -3.50 -7.54 -9.13
N VAL A 74 -3.87 -7.29 -7.87
CA VAL A 74 -2.98 -7.47 -6.72
C VAL A 74 -3.57 -8.58 -5.89
N THR A 75 -2.78 -9.64 -5.70
CA THR A 75 -3.18 -10.76 -4.85
C THR A 75 -2.59 -10.61 -3.46
N ALA A 76 -3.28 -11.17 -2.48
CA ALA A 76 -2.84 -11.28 -1.10
C ALA A 76 -2.87 -12.76 -0.70
N SER A 77 -1.77 -13.24 -0.12
CA SER A 77 -1.67 -14.57 0.49
C SER A 77 -1.22 -14.43 1.94
N SER A 78 -1.50 -15.42 2.79
CA SER A 78 -1.03 -15.39 4.18
C SER A 78 0.26 -16.19 4.35
N LYS A 79 1.16 -15.69 5.20
CA LYS A 79 2.38 -16.43 5.62
C LYS A 79 2.07 -17.63 6.51
N VAL A 80 0.91 -17.62 7.18
CA VAL A 80 0.55 -18.59 8.21
C VAL A 80 -0.67 -19.45 7.84
N ASP A 81 -1.42 -19.03 6.82
CA ASP A 81 -2.58 -19.75 6.27
C ASP A 81 -2.40 -19.88 4.75
N SER A 82 -2.09 -21.08 4.28
CA SER A 82 -1.86 -21.35 2.85
C SER A 82 -3.15 -21.45 2.05
N THR A 83 -4.31 -21.55 2.69
CA THR A 83 -5.60 -21.64 2.00
C THR A 83 -6.30 -20.29 1.89
N LEU A 84 -5.82 -19.26 2.61
CA LEU A 84 -6.29 -17.88 2.44
C LEU A 84 -5.75 -17.26 1.13
N PHE A 85 -6.67 -16.81 0.30
CA PHE A 85 -6.40 -16.05 -0.91
C PHE A 85 -7.17 -14.73 -0.88
N GLY A 86 -6.58 -13.67 -1.39
CA GLY A 86 -7.23 -12.38 -1.57
C GLY A 86 -6.89 -11.78 -2.92
N ILE A 87 -7.82 -11.04 -3.50
CA ILE A 87 -7.60 -10.36 -4.78
C ILE A 87 -8.27 -8.98 -4.78
N ALA A 88 -7.51 -7.96 -5.19
CA ALA A 88 -8.03 -6.67 -5.62
C ALA A 88 -7.88 -6.57 -7.13
N LEU A 89 -8.98 -6.27 -7.82
CA LEU A 89 -9.06 -6.17 -9.27
C LEU A 89 -9.28 -4.72 -9.68
N PHE A 90 -8.49 -4.25 -10.64
CA PHE A 90 -8.63 -2.97 -11.32
C PHE A 90 -8.83 -3.25 -12.81
N ASP A 91 -10.08 -3.39 -13.24
CA ASP A 91 -10.51 -3.77 -14.59
C ASP A 91 -10.95 -2.59 -15.46
N ASP A 92 -11.39 -1.49 -14.85
CA ASP A 92 -11.72 -0.23 -15.53
C ASP A 92 -10.51 0.48 -16.18
N GLY A 93 -9.30 -0.02 -15.95
CA GLY A 93 -8.07 0.63 -16.35
C GLY A 93 -7.62 1.72 -15.40
N VAL A 94 -6.32 2.03 -15.47
CA VAL A 94 -5.69 3.03 -14.60
C VAL A 94 -4.80 3.93 -15.44
N ASN A 95 -5.24 5.17 -15.61
CA ASN A 95 -4.54 6.13 -16.43
C ASN A 95 -3.21 6.53 -15.81
N LYS A 96 -2.32 7.07 -16.65
CA LYS A 96 -1.06 7.62 -16.19
C LYS A 96 -1.31 8.81 -15.24
N GLY A 97 -0.64 8.81 -14.10
CA GLY A 97 -0.77 9.80 -13.03
C GLY A 97 -1.94 9.53 -12.08
N GLU A 98 -2.76 8.52 -12.37
CA GLU A 98 -3.97 8.23 -11.61
C GLU A 98 -3.67 7.43 -10.34
N THR A 99 -4.51 7.63 -9.34
CA THR A 99 -4.55 6.80 -8.13
C THR A 99 -5.96 6.30 -7.94
N VAL A 100 -6.13 4.98 -7.95
CA VAL A 100 -7.42 4.30 -7.80
C VAL A 100 -7.39 3.37 -6.59
N LYS A 101 -8.57 2.96 -6.14
CA LYS A 101 -8.73 2.05 -5.00
C LYS A 101 -9.64 0.90 -5.37
N ALA A 102 -9.33 -0.28 -4.85
CA ALA A 102 -10.18 -1.45 -4.95
C ALA A 102 -10.17 -2.19 -3.61
N ASP A 103 -11.33 -2.73 -3.25
CA ASP A 103 -11.44 -3.63 -2.10
C ASP A 103 -10.83 -4.99 -2.44
N VAL A 104 -10.20 -5.60 -1.45
CA VAL A 104 -9.67 -6.96 -1.55
C VAL A 104 -10.78 -7.92 -1.17
N TYR A 105 -11.16 -8.76 -2.12
CA TYR A 105 -12.05 -9.89 -1.86
C TYR A 105 -11.23 -11.07 -1.35
N PHE A 106 -11.56 -11.57 -0.16
CA PHE A 106 -10.85 -12.69 0.47
C PHE A 106 -11.67 -13.98 0.40
N THR A 107 -11.00 -15.07 0.07
CA THR A 107 -11.54 -16.42 0.10
C THR A 107 -10.62 -17.36 0.87
N ASN A 108 -11.19 -18.46 1.35
CA ASN A 108 -10.44 -19.55 1.97
C ASN A 108 -10.99 -20.90 1.51
N GLY A 109 -10.16 -21.94 1.59
CA GLY A 109 -10.44 -23.27 1.05
C GLY A 109 -9.78 -23.48 -0.32
N LEU A 110 -10.00 -24.67 -0.89
CA LEU A 110 -9.42 -25.08 -2.16
C LEU A 110 -10.51 -25.58 -3.11
N GLY A 111 -10.54 -25.05 -4.33
CA GLY A 111 -11.43 -25.50 -5.40
C GLY A 111 -12.89 -25.36 -5.02
N LYS A 112 -13.62 -26.49 -4.96
CA LYS A 112 -15.07 -26.49 -4.71
C LYS A 112 -15.46 -26.08 -3.29
N ASN A 113 -14.51 -25.98 -2.36
CA ASN A 113 -14.75 -25.58 -0.97
C ASN A 113 -14.33 -24.13 -0.69
N GLU A 114 -14.07 -23.35 -1.74
CA GLU A 114 -13.77 -21.92 -1.61
C GLU A 114 -15.00 -21.18 -1.09
N HIS A 115 -14.80 -20.39 -0.04
CA HIS A 115 -15.82 -19.55 0.56
C HIS A 115 -15.24 -18.19 0.89
N GLU A 116 -16.11 -17.17 0.88
CA GLU A 116 -15.73 -15.81 1.25
C GLU A 116 -15.33 -15.73 2.72
N VAL A 117 -14.26 -14.97 2.99
CA VAL A 117 -13.80 -14.67 4.34
C VAL A 117 -14.00 -13.19 4.63
N PRO A 118 -14.80 -12.84 5.66
CA PRO A 118 -14.93 -11.46 6.08
C PRO A 118 -13.58 -10.88 6.52
N LEU A 119 -13.29 -9.63 6.15
CA LEU A 119 -12.04 -8.93 6.51
C LEU A 119 -11.68 -8.99 8.00
N LYS A 120 -12.68 -9.06 8.88
CA LYS A 120 -12.49 -9.16 10.34
C LYS A 120 -11.84 -10.47 10.79
N GLN A 121 -11.98 -11.53 9.99
CA GLN A 121 -11.40 -12.85 10.24
C GLN A 121 -10.03 -13.02 9.56
N VAL A 122 -9.64 -12.08 8.70
CA VAL A 122 -8.35 -12.09 8.02
C VAL A 122 -7.27 -11.55 8.94
N ASP A 123 -6.20 -12.33 9.13
CA ASP A 123 -4.99 -11.84 9.78
C ASP A 123 -4.16 -10.96 8.85
N GLN A 124 -4.55 -9.68 8.79
CA GLN A 124 -3.96 -8.70 7.88
C GLN A 124 -2.45 -8.50 8.08
N LYS A 125 -1.93 -8.76 9.30
CA LYS A 125 -0.52 -8.57 9.64
C LYS A 125 0.38 -9.57 8.93
N ASN A 126 -0.15 -10.76 8.66
CA ASN A 126 0.57 -11.85 8.00
C ASN A 126 0.31 -11.92 6.50
N LEU A 127 -0.41 -10.95 5.91
CA LEU A 127 -0.59 -10.88 4.47
C LEU A 127 0.69 -10.50 3.75
N VAL A 128 0.88 -11.14 2.60
CA VAL A 128 1.90 -10.86 1.61
C VAL A 128 1.17 -10.49 0.35
N LEU A 129 1.41 -9.28 -0.14
CA LEU A 129 0.79 -8.82 -1.37
C LEU A 129 1.78 -8.90 -2.53
N SER A 130 1.25 -9.20 -3.71
CA SER A 130 2.03 -9.25 -4.95
C SER A 130 1.20 -8.80 -6.15
N PHE A 131 1.87 -8.25 -7.16
CA PHE A 131 1.23 -8.09 -8.47
C PHE A 131 1.09 -9.45 -9.13
N ASP A 132 -0.14 -9.80 -9.49
CA ASP A 132 -0.45 -11.05 -10.17
C ASP A 132 -0.55 -10.84 -11.69
N LYS A 133 -1.36 -9.85 -12.11
CA LYS A 133 -1.55 -9.48 -13.51
C LYS A 133 -1.44 -7.97 -13.69
N ALA A 134 -0.92 -7.57 -14.83
CA ALA A 134 -0.85 -6.19 -15.27
C ALA A 134 -0.76 -6.16 -16.80
N THR A 135 -1.72 -5.51 -17.45
CA THR A 135 -1.72 -5.29 -18.89
C THR A 135 -1.71 -3.80 -19.21
N ARG A 136 -1.25 -3.46 -20.42
CA ARG A 136 -1.38 -2.10 -20.93
C ARG A 136 -2.80 -1.92 -21.45
N ALA A 137 -3.35 -0.72 -21.28
CA ALA A 137 -4.58 -0.37 -21.98
C ALA A 137 -4.31 -0.43 -23.49
N VAL A 138 -5.12 -1.20 -24.21
CA VAL A 138 -5.12 -1.21 -25.68
C VAL A 138 -6.05 -0.10 -26.11
N LYS A 139 -5.51 0.92 -26.78
CA LYS A 139 -6.33 1.96 -27.41
C LYS A 139 -6.98 1.42 -28.67
#